data_AF-A0A662S0H9-F1
#
_entry.id   AF-A0A662S0H9-F1
#
_cell.length_a   1.000
_cell.length_b   1.000
_cell.length_c   1.000
_cell.angle_alpha   90.00
_cell.angle_beta   90.00
_cell.angle_gamma   90.00
#
_symmetry.space_group_name_H-M   'P 1'
#
loop_
_entity.id
_entity.type
_entity.pdbx_description
1 polymer ?
#
loop_
_entity_poly.entity_id
_entity_poly.type
_entity_poly.pdbx_seq_one_letter_code
_entity_poly.pdbx_strand_id
1 'polypeptide(L)'
;MDSVGAPSTPNADSKRGEKEGPERIAYDLIGSRETGAVAIVEVPEGMDPAEAAREVSSRHRHVKSVLIKRGPREGEERLRRYELVWGDENTEVVHKEHGYRLRLDPRRVYFSPREATDRMEVASMVGPGERVLVMFAGVGPYAVAI
;
A
#
# COMPACT_ATOMS: atom_id res chain seq x y z
N MET A 1 -44.31 58.88 -16.78
CA MET A 1 -43.98 57.45 -16.98
C MET A 1 -42.48 57.39 -17.00
N ASP A 2 -41.92 57.43 -15.80
CA ASP A 2 -40.50 57.47 -15.53
C ASP A 2 -40.07 56.08 -15.11
N SER A 3 -39.14 55.48 -15.85
CA SER A 3 -38.31 54.39 -15.33
C SER A 3 -36.99 54.33 -16.09
N VAL A 4 -36.02 54.96 -15.45
CA VAL A 4 -34.57 54.99 -15.68
C VAL A 4 -34.03 53.56 -15.90
N GLY A 5 -33.25 53.39 -16.97
CA GLY A 5 -32.52 52.15 -17.26
C GLY A 5 -31.42 51.90 -16.24
N ALA A 6 -31.42 50.70 -15.65
CA ALA A 6 -30.41 50.25 -14.70
C ALA A 6 -29.10 49.85 -15.42
N PRO A 7 -27.92 50.13 -14.82
CA PRO A 7 -26.63 49.80 -15.40
C PRO A 7 -26.30 48.31 -15.28
N SER A 8 -25.78 47.73 -16.36
CA SER A 8 -25.20 46.40 -16.41
C SER A 8 -23.92 46.34 -15.56
N THR A 9 -23.90 45.43 -14.58
CA THR A 9 -22.69 45.08 -13.83
C THR A 9 -22.15 43.72 -14.29
N PRO A 10 -20.82 43.52 -14.23
CA PRO A 10 -20.14 42.46 -14.95
C PRO A 10 -20.22 41.11 -14.23
N ASN A 11 -20.24 40.07 -15.05
CA ASN A 11 -20.25 38.66 -14.68
C ASN A 11 -18.98 38.31 -13.89
N ALA A 12 -19.13 37.87 -12.64
CA ALA A 12 -18.05 37.49 -11.75
C ALA A 12 -18.27 36.08 -11.18
N ASP A 13 -18.43 35.08 -12.06
CA ASP A 13 -18.23 33.68 -11.67
C ASP A 13 -16.82 33.25 -12.07
N SER A 14 -15.84 33.76 -11.32
CA SER A 14 -14.54 33.11 -11.22
C SER A 14 -14.75 31.77 -10.51
N LYS A 15 -14.96 30.69 -11.28
CA LYS A 15 -14.77 29.34 -10.77
C LYS A 15 -13.32 29.23 -10.32
N ARG A 16 -13.08 29.45 -9.02
CA ARG A 16 -11.84 29.04 -8.37
C ARG A 16 -11.78 27.54 -8.58
N GLY A 17 -10.92 27.11 -9.49
CA GLY A 17 -10.52 25.72 -9.57
C GLY A 17 -10.00 25.34 -8.20
N GLU A 18 -10.79 24.55 -7.47
CA GLU A 18 -10.24 23.71 -6.43
C GLU A 18 -9.12 22.94 -7.10
N LYS A 19 -7.86 23.25 -6.74
CA LYS A 19 -6.76 22.39 -7.14
C LYS A 19 -7.03 21.08 -6.42
N GLU A 20 -7.61 20.12 -7.15
CA GLU A 20 -7.64 18.73 -6.76
C GLU A 20 -6.21 18.40 -6.31
N GLY A 21 -6.07 18.05 -5.02
CA GLY A 21 -4.78 17.61 -4.49
C GLY A 21 -4.29 16.42 -5.32
N PRO A 22 -2.99 16.07 -5.23
CA PRO A 22 -2.47 14.94 -5.97
C PRO A 22 -3.35 13.72 -5.72
N GLU A 23 -3.75 13.06 -6.81
CA GLU A 23 -4.61 11.88 -6.77
C GLU A 23 -4.01 10.87 -5.77
N ARG A 24 -4.79 10.49 -4.75
CA ARG A 24 -4.28 9.60 -3.71
C ARG A 24 -4.03 8.23 -4.31
N ILE A 25 -2.78 7.79 -4.27
CA ILE A 25 -2.39 6.51 -4.84
C ILE A 25 -2.68 5.39 -3.83
N ALA A 26 -3.17 4.26 -4.32
CA ALA A 26 -3.31 3.05 -3.53
C ALA A 26 -1.94 2.38 -3.37
N TYR A 27 -1.63 1.98 -2.13
CA TYR A 27 -0.40 1.25 -1.81
C TYR A 27 -0.65 0.27 -0.68
N ASP A 28 0.20 -0.74 -0.60
CA ASP A 28 0.30 -1.65 0.53
C ASP A 28 1.51 -1.27 1.38
N LEU A 29 1.40 -1.32 2.71
CA LEU A 29 2.53 -1.14 3.62
C LEU A 29 2.88 -2.48 4.25
N ILE A 30 4.14 -2.88 4.08
CA ILE A 30 4.68 -4.11 4.67
C ILE A 30 5.83 -3.72 5.59
N GLY A 31 5.82 -4.23 6.82
CA GLY A 31 6.70 -3.77 7.90
C GLY A 31 5.92 -3.15 9.07
N SER A 32 6.59 -2.33 9.86
CA SER A 32 6.01 -1.72 11.07
C SER A 32 6.48 -0.28 11.23
N ARG A 33 5.86 0.46 12.16
CA ARG A 33 6.27 1.85 12.43
C ARG A 33 7.62 1.90 13.15
N GLU A 34 7.92 0.89 13.94
CA GLU A 34 9.08 0.80 14.81
C GLU A 34 10.35 0.38 14.06
N THR A 35 10.22 -0.56 13.11
CA THR A 35 11.37 -1.10 12.36
C THR A 35 11.46 -0.59 10.92
N GLY A 36 10.53 0.27 10.52
CA GLY A 36 10.38 0.74 9.15
C GLY A 36 9.51 -0.18 8.29
N ALA A 37 9.00 0.39 7.20
CA ALA A 37 8.12 -0.27 6.25
C ALA A 37 8.58 -0.07 4.80
N VAL A 38 8.22 -1.02 3.95
CA VAL A 38 8.31 -0.93 2.49
C VAL A 38 6.90 -0.68 1.97
N ALA A 39 6.75 0.35 1.15
CA ALA A 39 5.51 0.61 0.44
C ALA A 39 5.53 -0.08 -0.93
N ILE A 40 4.46 -0.81 -1.26
CA ILE A 40 4.27 -1.43 -2.55
C ILE A 40 3.19 -0.65 -3.31
N VAL A 41 3.57 -0.08 -4.45
CA VAL A 41 2.74 0.84 -5.22
C VAL A 41 2.38 0.23 -6.58
N GLU A 42 1.15 0.48 -6.99
CA GLU A 42 0.71 0.31 -8.37
C GLU A 42 0.57 1.71 -8.96
N VAL A 43 1.43 2.04 -9.94
CA VAL A 43 1.47 3.40 -10.49
C VAL A 43 0.32 3.58 -11.48
N PRO A 44 -0.55 4.59 -11.30
CA PRO A 44 -1.58 4.92 -12.27
C PRO A 44 -1.00 5.20 -13.65
N GLU A 45 -1.78 4.92 -14.69
CA GLU A 45 -1.36 5.20 -16.06
C GLU A 45 -1.05 6.70 -16.24
N GLY A 46 0.11 7.01 -16.82
CA GLY A 46 0.56 8.39 -17.06
C GLY A 46 1.25 9.08 -15.88
N MET A 47 1.31 8.47 -14.69
CA MET A 47 2.03 9.03 -13.55
C MET A 47 3.51 8.63 -13.53
N ASP A 48 4.39 9.58 -13.18
CA ASP A 48 5.81 9.31 -12.98
C ASP A 48 6.04 8.45 -11.72
N PRO A 49 6.76 7.32 -11.81
CA PRO A 49 7.22 6.54 -10.67
C PRO A 49 7.82 7.34 -9.52
N ALA A 50 8.63 8.37 -9.80
CA ALA A 50 9.24 9.17 -8.75
C ALA A 50 8.24 10.12 -8.08
N GLU A 51 7.25 10.62 -8.80
CA GLU A 51 6.10 11.34 -8.22
C GLU A 51 5.29 10.44 -7.29
N ALA A 52 4.98 9.21 -7.73
CA ALA A 52 4.27 8.25 -6.90
C ALA A 52 5.04 7.93 -5.60
N ALA A 53 6.36 7.76 -5.71
CA ALA A 53 7.21 7.51 -4.54
C ALA A 53 7.22 8.70 -3.55
N ARG A 54 7.28 9.94 -4.06
CA ARG A 54 7.22 11.16 -3.24
C ARG A 54 5.88 11.28 -2.50
N GLU A 55 4.77 11.01 -3.18
CA GLU A 55 3.43 11.05 -2.57
C GLU A 55 3.36 10.08 -1.38
N VAL A 56 3.71 8.81 -1.60
CA VAL A 56 3.62 7.77 -0.57
C VAL A 56 4.58 8.01 0.59
N SER A 57 5.85 8.32 0.31
CA SER A 57 6.86 8.58 1.36
C SER A 57 6.54 9.84 2.17
N SER A 58 5.90 10.85 1.58
CA SER A 58 5.47 12.06 2.31
C SER A 58 4.38 11.77 3.36
N ARG A 59 3.56 10.74 3.13
CA ARG A 59 2.46 10.34 4.03
C ARG A 59 2.93 9.50 5.20
N HIS A 60 4.04 8.79 5.05
CA HIS A 60 4.53 7.83 6.04
C HIS A 60 6.02 8.03 6.32
N ARG A 61 6.31 8.76 7.40
CA ARG A 61 7.68 9.01 7.88
C ARG A 61 8.52 7.75 8.15
N HIS A 62 7.88 6.60 8.32
CA HIS A 62 8.52 5.31 8.61
C HIS A 62 8.67 4.40 7.38
N VAL A 63 8.20 4.84 6.21
CA VAL A 63 8.50 4.15 4.96
C VAL A 63 9.97 4.39 4.64
N LYS A 64 10.73 3.30 4.53
CA LYS A 64 12.16 3.33 4.18
C LYS A 64 12.45 3.05 2.71
N SER A 65 11.52 2.40 2.01
CA SER A 65 11.64 2.07 0.60
C SER A 65 10.28 2.06 -0.09
N VAL A 66 10.23 2.44 -1.37
CA VAL A 66 9.05 2.35 -2.23
C VAL A 66 9.36 1.44 -3.41
N LEU A 67 8.57 0.38 -3.55
CA LEU A 67 8.64 -0.57 -4.66
C LEU A 67 7.43 -0.43 -5.57
N ILE A 68 7.64 -0.52 -6.88
CA ILE A 68 6.56 -0.55 -7.86
C ILE A 68 6.38 -1.96 -8.39
N LYS A 69 5.11 -2.42 -8.45
CA LYS A 69 4.72 -3.68 -9.07
C LYS A 69 5.04 -3.66 -10.57
N ARG A 70 5.81 -4.65 -11.06
CA ARG A 70 6.10 -4.85 -12.50
C ARG A 70 5.59 -6.21 -12.95
N GLY A 71 4.67 -6.20 -13.92
CA GLY A 71 4.14 -7.41 -14.55
C GLY A 71 3.32 -8.32 -13.63
N PRO A 72 2.91 -9.49 -14.14
CA PRO A 72 2.21 -10.52 -13.37
C PRO A 72 3.15 -11.25 -12.40
N ARG A 73 2.58 -12.15 -11.60
CA ARG A 73 3.35 -13.13 -10.82
C ARG A 73 3.81 -14.25 -11.74
N GLU A 74 5.06 -14.67 -11.60
CA GLU A 74 5.74 -15.64 -12.47
C GLU A 74 6.51 -16.68 -11.65
N GLY A 75 6.88 -17.80 -12.29
CA GLY A 75 7.69 -18.86 -11.67
C GLY A 75 6.93 -19.72 -10.64
N GLU A 76 7.64 -20.72 -10.12
CA GLU A 76 7.12 -21.69 -9.14
C GLU A 76 6.79 -21.02 -7.80
N GLU A 77 7.61 -20.05 -7.37
CA GLU A 77 7.42 -19.27 -6.15
C GLU A 77 6.38 -18.14 -6.30
N ARG A 78 5.79 -17.98 -7.51
CA ARG A 78 4.75 -16.99 -7.83
C ARG A 78 5.14 -15.56 -7.43
N LEU A 79 6.41 -15.21 -7.55
CA LEU A 79 6.91 -13.88 -7.21
C LEU A 79 6.56 -12.87 -8.31
N ARG A 80 6.36 -11.62 -7.89
CA ARG A 80 6.21 -10.49 -8.80
C ARG A 80 7.54 -9.74 -8.87
N ARG A 81 7.87 -9.19 -10.04
CA ARG A 81 9.02 -8.30 -10.17
C ARG A 81 8.69 -6.94 -9.57
N TYR A 82 9.64 -6.37 -8.86
CA TYR A 82 9.51 -5.06 -8.26
C TYR A 82 10.67 -4.17 -8.71
N GLU A 83 10.36 -2.90 -8.93
CA GLU A 83 11.36 -1.87 -9.15
C GLU A 83 11.44 -0.99 -7.91
N LEU A 84 12.65 -0.82 -7.37
CA LEU A 84 12.90 0.15 -6.31
C LEU A 84 13.02 1.54 -6.93
N VAL A 85 12.17 2.46 -6.49
CA VAL A 85 12.14 3.84 -7.01
C VAL A 85 12.51 4.89 -5.99
N TRP A 86 12.56 4.51 -4.71
CA TRP A 86 12.97 5.40 -3.63
C TRP A 86 13.38 4.61 -2.40
N GLY A 87 14.39 5.10 -1.69
CA GLY A 87 14.76 4.63 -0.36
C GLY A 87 15.86 3.56 -0.35
N ASP A 88 15.85 2.72 0.69
CA ASP A 88 16.89 1.72 0.95
C ASP A 88 16.78 0.50 0.02
N GLU A 89 17.91 0.03 -0.50
CA GLU A 89 18.05 -1.21 -1.27
C GLU A 89 17.76 -2.46 -0.42
N ASN A 90 17.97 -2.38 0.90
CA ASN A 90 17.58 -3.44 1.82
C ASN A 90 16.09 -3.35 2.17
N THR A 91 15.28 -4.15 1.49
CA THR A 91 13.83 -4.23 1.65
C THR A 91 13.36 -5.24 2.70
N GLU A 92 14.26 -5.91 3.43
CA GLU A 92 13.85 -6.79 4.55
C GLU A 92 13.20 -5.96 5.67
N VAL A 93 12.06 -6.44 6.17
CA VAL A 93 11.27 -5.78 7.21
C VAL A 93 10.74 -6.78 8.22
N VAL A 94 10.40 -6.28 9.41
CA VAL A 94 9.56 -6.99 10.37
C VAL A 94 8.16 -6.41 10.29
N HIS A 95 7.24 -7.16 9.68
CA HIS A 95 5.83 -6.82 9.65
C HIS A 95 5.14 -7.23 10.94
N LYS A 96 4.25 -6.39 11.45
CA LYS A 96 3.47 -6.64 12.66
C LYS A 96 2.00 -6.60 12.30
N GLU A 97 1.31 -7.70 12.59
CA GLU A 97 -0.14 -7.81 12.42
C GLU A 97 -0.71 -8.64 13.57
N HIS A 98 -1.90 -8.26 14.05
CA HIS A 98 -2.66 -8.96 15.10
C HIS A 98 -1.84 -9.46 16.31
N GLY A 99 -0.79 -8.73 16.70
CA GLY A 99 0.06 -9.04 17.86
C GLY A 99 1.29 -9.89 17.56
N TYR A 100 1.35 -10.59 16.43
CA TYR A 100 2.52 -11.35 16.01
C TYR A 100 3.41 -10.57 15.03
N ARG A 101 4.59 -11.15 14.72
CA ARG A 101 5.61 -10.53 13.86
C ARG A 101 6.11 -11.52 12.82
N LEU A 102 6.34 -11.02 11.61
CA LEU A 102 6.87 -11.77 10.49
C LEU A 102 8.08 -11.03 9.92
N ARG A 103 9.21 -11.71 9.78
CA ARG A 103 10.39 -11.14 9.09
C ARG A 103 10.39 -11.61 7.64
N LEU A 104 10.39 -10.66 6.71
CA LEU A 104 10.30 -10.98 5.28
C LEU A 104 10.88 -9.88 4.39
N ASP A 105 11.21 -10.24 3.16
CA ASP A 105 11.54 -9.29 2.09
C ASP A 105 10.48 -9.40 0.98
N PRO A 106 9.69 -8.33 0.72
CA PRO A 106 8.63 -8.33 -0.29
C PRO A 106 9.11 -8.69 -1.72
N ARG A 107 10.40 -8.57 -2.01
CA ARG A 107 10.97 -8.96 -3.32
C ARG A 107 11.25 -10.45 -3.44
N ARG A 108 11.30 -11.17 -2.32
CA ARG A 108 11.76 -12.56 -2.25
C ARG A 108 10.67 -13.55 -1.85
N VAL A 109 9.55 -13.06 -1.32
CA VAL A 109 8.43 -13.89 -0.90
C VAL A 109 7.10 -13.26 -1.28
N TYR A 110 6.08 -14.10 -1.47
CA TYR A 110 4.70 -13.64 -1.47
C TYR A 110 4.27 -13.26 -0.05
N PHE A 111 3.74 -12.05 0.10
CA PHE A 111 3.05 -11.62 1.32
C PHE A 111 2.03 -10.53 0.97
N SER A 112 0.85 -10.58 1.59
CA SER A 112 -0.18 -9.55 1.46
C SER A 112 -0.68 -9.12 2.86
N PRO A 113 -0.55 -7.84 3.22
CA PRO A 113 -1.14 -7.33 4.46
C PRO A 113 -2.68 -7.28 4.40
N ARG A 114 -3.27 -7.40 3.20
CA ARG A 114 -4.73 -7.39 3.01
C ARG A 114 -5.41 -8.67 3.52
N GLU A 115 -4.65 -9.76 3.58
CA GLU A 115 -5.12 -11.08 4.03
C GLU A 115 -5.04 -11.23 5.57
N ALA A 116 -4.70 -10.16 6.31
CA ALA A 116 -4.53 -10.21 7.76
C ALA A 116 -5.81 -10.62 8.49
N THR A 117 -6.97 -10.08 8.06
CA THR A 117 -8.28 -10.45 8.61
C THR A 117 -8.59 -11.92 8.33
N ASP A 118 -8.42 -12.38 7.09
CA ASP A 118 -8.67 -13.77 6.70
C ASP A 118 -7.81 -14.75 7.51
N ARG A 119 -6.55 -14.39 7.79
CA ARG A 119 -5.68 -15.16 8.68
C ARG A 119 -6.26 -15.30 10.09
N MET A 120 -6.79 -14.22 10.66
CA MET A 120 -7.39 -14.25 11.98
C MET A 120 -8.71 -15.02 12.02
N GLU A 121 -9.51 -14.93 10.95
CA GLU A 121 -10.72 -15.73 10.82
C GLU A 121 -10.38 -17.22 10.85
N VAL A 122 -9.42 -17.67 10.04
CA VAL A 122 -8.94 -19.07 10.06
C VAL A 122 -8.36 -19.46 11.43
N ALA A 123 -7.52 -18.61 12.02
CA ALA A 123 -6.94 -18.88 13.34
C ALA A 123 -8.01 -19.05 14.42
N SER A 124 -9.09 -18.27 14.37
CA SER A 124 -10.19 -18.37 15.35
C SER A 124 -10.99 -19.67 15.27
N MET A 125 -10.89 -20.40 14.15
CA MET A 125 -11.56 -21.68 13.95
C MET A 125 -10.76 -22.87 14.50
N VAL A 126 -9.46 -22.70 14.80
CA VAL A 126 -8.59 -23.78 15.25
C VAL A 126 -8.67 -23.95 16.77
N GLY A 127 -8.94 -25.19 17.20
CA GLY A 127 -9.03 -25.55 18.61
C GLY A 127 -7.68 -25.89 19.26
N PRO A 128 -7.56 -25.79 20.60
CA PRO A 128 -6.36 -26.24 21.31
C PRO A 128 -6.06 -27.72 21.06
N GLY A 129 -4.81 -28.02 20.69
CA GLY A 129 -4.34 -29.39 20.47
C GLY A 129 -4.64 -29.97 19.08
N GLU A 130 -5.26 -29.20 18.19
CA GLU A 130 -5.46 -29.61 16.80
C GLU A 130 -4.13 -29.68 16.03
N ARG A 131 -4.09 -30.55 15.02
CA ARG A 131 -2.95 -30.68 14.10
C ARG A 131 -3.35 -30.05 12.77
N VAL A 132 -2.75 -28.91 12.45
CA VAL A 132 -3.05 -28.16 11.23
C VAL A 132 -1.93 -28.34 10.20
N LEU A 133 -2.30 -28.62 8.96
CA LEU A 133 -1.40 -28.58 7.81
C LEU A 133 -1.62 -27.27 7.04
N VAL A 134 -0.63 -26.38 7.05
CA VAL A 134 -0.64 -25.17 6.23
C VAL A 134 0.16 -25.43 4.95
N MET A 135 -0.56 -25.75 3.87
CA MET A 135 0.07 -25.87 2.55
C MET A 135 0.45 -24.48 2.03
N PHE A 136 1.55 -24.39 1.26
CA PHE A 136 2.03 -23.15 0.64
C PHE A 136 2.25 -22.00 1.65
N ALA A 137 2.80 -22.33 2.82
CA ALA A 137 2.86 -21.42 3.96
C ALA A 137 3.67 -20.13 3.71
N GLY A 138 4.55 -20.07 2.72
CA GLY A 138 5.43 -18.92 2.50
C GLY A 138 6.26 -18.62 3.75
N VAL A 139 6.17 -17.39 4.27
CA VAL A 139 6.78 -16.99 5.56
C VAL A 139 6.00 -17.43 6.80
N GLY A 140 5.00 -18.29 6.62
CA GLY A 140 4.18 -18.88 7.67
C GLY A 140 3.15 -17.95 8.32
N PRO A 141 2.53 -16.97 7.64
CA PRO A 141 1.68 -16.00 8.33
C PRO A 141 0.43 -16.67 8.93
N TYR A 142 -0.16 -17.67 8.25
CA TYR A 142 -1.24 -18.48 8.82
C TYR A 142 -0.76 -19.37 9.97
N ALA A 143 0.41 -19.99 9.85
CA ALA A 143 0.95 -20.87 10.87
C ALA A 143 1.35 -20.14 12.17
N VAL A 144 1.69 -18.85 12.07
CA VAL A 144 1.99 -17.99 13.23
C VAL A 144 0.71 -17.37 13.82
N ALA A 145 -0.33 -17.17 13.00
CA ALA A 145 -1.61 -16.66 13.46
C ALA A 145 -2.42 -17.68 14.29
N ILE A 146 -2.34 -18.95 13.89
CA ILE A 146 -2.92 -20.12 14.59
C ILE A 146 -2.12 -20.41 15.86
#